data_AF-A0A453N8M9-F1
#
_entry.id   AF-A0A453N8M9-F1
#
_cell.length_a   1.000
_cell.length_b   1.000
_cell.length_c   1.000
_cell.angle_alpha   90.00
_cell.angle_beta   90.00
_cell.angle_gamma   90.00
#
_symmetry.space_group_name_H-M   'P 1'
#
loop_
_entity.id
_entity.type
_entity.pdbx_description
1 polymer ?
#
loop_
_entity_poly.entity_id
_entity_poly.type
_entity_poly.pdbx_seq_one_letter_code
_entity_poly.pdbx_strand_id
1 'polypeptide(L)'
;MTRIQKMSLDYHFKVEQESGSFMHAFFGFNGTAGVWRVSAVKSELPSTFKAYRHQQHRWTCGAANLFRKMGWEIVTNKGVSIWKKWHLLYSFLFVRRVIAPILTFLFYCVVIPLSAMVPEVHIPVWGLVYIPTAITVMNAIRNPGSLHLMPFWILFENVMSMHRMRAALTGLLETAHVNDWVVTEKVGDLVKDDFDVPLLEPLKPTECVERIYIPELLLALYLLICASYDYVLGSQTYFMYIYLQALAFIVLGFGFVGMKTPCS
;
A
#
# COMPACT_ATOMS: atom_id res chain seq x y z
N MET A 1 -0.33 6.45 -13.16
CA MET A 1 -0.40 6.23 -11.69
C MET A 1 -1.83 6.30 -11.16
N THR A 2 -2.59 7.36 -11.45
CA THR A 2 -3.96 7.58 -10.94
C THR A 2 -4.91 6.39 -11.12
N ARG A 3 -4.89 5.70 -12.27
CA ARG A 3 -5.69 4.47 -12.48
C ARG A 3 -5.23 3.27 -11.63
N ILE A 4 -3.93 3.07 -11.45
CA ILE A 4 -3.35 2.00 -10.62
C ILE A 4 -3.62 2.28 -9.13
N GLN A 5 -3.47 3.53 -8.69
CA GLN A 5 -3.84 3.99 -7.36
C GLN A 5 -5.34 3.81 -7.12
N LYS A 6 -6.17 4.19 -8.10
CA LYS A 6 -7.62 3.97 -8.05
C LYS A 6 -7.96 2.50 -7.86
N MET A 7 -7.32 1.59 -8.60
CA MET A 7 -7.52 0.15 -8.42
C MET A 7 -7.16 -0.33 -7.01
N SER A 8 -6.08 0.20 -6.41
CA SER A 8 -5.67 -0.13 -5.04
C SER A 8 -6.60 0.46 -3.96
N LEU A 9 -7.05 1.71 -4.15
CA LEU A 9 -7.88 2.47 -3.20
C LEU A 9 -9.37 2.09 -3.26
N ASP A 10 -9.95 1.99 -4.46
CA ASP A 10 -11.37 1.65 -4.66
C ASP A 10 -11.68 0.25 -4.16
N TYR A 11 -10.69 -0.66 -4.16
CA TYR A 11 -10.84 -1.98 -3.51
C TYR A 11 -11.12 -1.84 -2.03
N HIS A 12 -10.28 -1.07 -1.35
CA HIS A 12 -10.37 -0.89 0.08
C HIS A 12 -11.71 -0.29 0.47
N PHE A 13 -12.08 0.83 -0.16
CA PHE A 13 -13.31 1.53 0.13
C PHE A 13 -14.56 0.71 -0.22
N LYS A 14 -14.61 0.06 -1.39
CA LYS A 14 -15.81 -0.69 -1.80
C LYS A 14 -16.08 -1.89 -0.88
N VAL A 15 -15.06 -2.69 -0.56
CA VAL A 15 -15.21 -3.86 0.30
C VAL A 15 -15.49 -3.47 1.74
N GLU A 16 -14.84 -2.41 2.23
CA GLU A 16 -15.10 -1.88 3.58
C GLU A 16 -16.51 -1.27 3.69
N GLN A 17 -16.99 -0.58 2.66
CA GLN A 17 -18.35 -0.04 2.58
C GLN A 17 -19.41 -1.14 2.49
N GLU A 18 -19.22 -2.12 1.60
CA GLU A 18 -20.14 -3.26 1.47
C GLU A 18 -20.19 -4.09 2.77
N SER A 19 -19.03 -4.37 3.38
CA SER A 19 -18.95 -5.10 4.64
C SER A 19 -19.54 -4.30 5.81
N GLY A 20 -19.30 -2.99 5.88
CA GLY A 20 -19.85 -2.10 6.91
C GLY A 20 -21.37 -1.98 6.81
N SER A 21 -21.87 -1.82 5.58
CA SER A 21 -23.31 -1.81 5.28
C SER A 21 -23.98 -3.14 5.64
N PHE A 22 -23.35 -4.27 5.31
CA PHE A 22 -23.89 -5.60 5.62
C PHE A 22 -23.98 -5.85 7.14
N MET A 23 -23.00 -5.37 7.91
CA MET A 23 -23.01 -5.48 9.37
C MET A 23 -23.87 -4.42 10.08
N HIS A 24 -24.57 -3.55 9.35
CA HIS A 24 -25.30 -2.39 9.90
C HIS A 24 -24.42 -1.50 10.78
N ALA A 25 -23.12 -1.42 10.47
CA ALA A 25 -22.18 -0.56 11.17
C ALA A 25 -22.19 0.83 10.54
N PHE A 26 -22.49 1.87 11.32
CA PHE A 26 -22.39 3.25 10.86
C PHE A 26 -20.95 3.60 10.48
N PHE A 27 -20.78 4.16 9.29
CA PHE A 27 -19.47 4.57 8.79
C PHE A 27 -19.07 5.94 9.34
N GLY A 28 -17.84 6.07 9.84
CA GLY A 28 -17.24 7.35 10.19
C GLY A 28 -16.36 7.85 9.04
N PHE A 29 -16.82 8.84 8.27
CA PHE A 29 -15.92 9.65 7.45
C PHE A 29 -15.55 10.86 8.29
N ASN A 30 -14.31 10.96 8.76
CA ASN A 30 -13.85 12.04 9.65
C ASN A 30 -14.77 12.30 10.87
N GLY A 31 -15.18 11.24 11.58
CA GLY A 31 -15.79 11.41 12.91
C GLY A 31 -17.28 11.77 12.94
N THR A 32 -18.02 11.73 11.83
CA THR A 32 -19.49 11.82 11.84
C THR A 32 -20.13 10.68 11.03
N ALA A 33 -21.10 10.00 11.64
CA ALA A 33 -21.94 9.02 10.97
C ALA A 33 -23.01 9.74 10.15
N GLY A 34 -23.01 9.58 8.83
CA GLY A 34 -23.97 10.25 7.94
C GLY A 34 -24.28 9.44 6.68
N VAL A 35 -25.50 9.60 6.16
CA VAL A 35 -25.91 9.06 4.85
C VAL A 35 -25.55 10.08 3.78
N TRP A 36 -24.62 9.73 2.89
CA TRP A 36 -24.14 10.63 1.84
C TRP A 36 -24.71 10.23 0.48
N ARG A 37 -25.10 11.23 -0.33
CA ARG A 37 -25.41 11.00 -1.75
C ARG A 37 -24.14 10.60 -2.48
N VAL A 38 -24.20 9.57 -3.32
CA VAL A 38 -23.05 9.07 -4.11
C VAL A 38 -22.38 10.18 -4.92
N SER A 39 -23.16 11.15 -5.41
CA SER A 39 -22.64 12.33 -6.14
C SER A 39 -21.80 13.29 -5.30
N ALA A 40 -21.97 13.30 -3.97
CA ALA A 40 -21.22 14.12 -3.03
C ALA A 40 -19.87 13.47 -2.64
N VAL A 41 -19.66 12.19 -2.96
CA VAL A 41 -18.43 11.44 -2.67
C VAL A 41 -17.59 11.32 -3.94
N LYS A 42 -17.32 12.44 -4.61
CA LYS A 42 -16.23 12.48 -5.62
C LYS A 42 -14.91 12.58 -4.86
N SER A 43 -14.34 11.43 -4.49
CA SER A 43 -13.04 11.37 -3.83
C SER A 43 -11.94 11.76 -4.81
N GLU A 44 -11.21 12.83 -4.49
CA GLU A 44 -9.98 13.18 -5.19
C GLU A 44 -8.90 12.15 -4.85
N LEU A 45 -8.31 11.55 -5.88
CA LEU A 45 -7.15 10.68 -5.71
C LEU A 45 -5.93 11.54 -5.37
N PRO A 46 -5.00 11.05 -4.54
CA PRO A 46 -3.77 11.78 -4.24
C PRO A 46 -2.98 12.06 -5.53
N SER A 47 -2.67 13.34 -5.77
CA SER A 47 -2.03 13.84 -6.99
C SER A 47 -0.54 13.46 -7.08
N THR A 48 0.10 13.19 -5.94
CA THR A 48 1.52 12.84 -5.82
C THR A 48 1.72 11.48 -5.15
N PHE A 49 2.81 10.79 -5.47
CA PHE A 49 3.17 9.53 -4.82
C PHE A 49 3.47 9.72 -3.32
N LYS A 50 4.08 10.86 -2.94
CA LYS A 50 4.30 11.24 -1.53
C LYS A 50 2.97 11.27 -0.76
N ALA A 51 1.95 11.96 -1.28
CA ALA A 51 0.63 12.02 -0.65
C ALA A 51 -0.03 10.63 -0.53
N TYR A 52 0.07 9.80 -1.58
CA TYR A 52 -0.45 8.43 -1.56
C TYR A 52 0.24 7.57 -0.49
N ARG A 53 1.56 7.66 -0.35
CA ARG A 53 2.34 6.95 0.66
C ARG A 53 1.93 7.36 2.07
N HIS A 54 1.80 8.66 2.32
CA HIS A 54 1.33 9.18 3.61
C HIS A 54 -0.09 8.69 3.93
N GLN A 55 -0.99 8.71 2.96
CA GLN A 55 -2.34 8.16 3.14
C GLN A 55 -2.30 6.68 3.50
N GLN A 56 -1.51 5.87 2.79
CA GLN A 56 -1.40 4.45 3.04
C GLN A 56 -0.73 4.13 4.39
N HIS A 57 0.27 4.92 4.77
CA HIS A 57 0.89 4.84 6.08
C HIS A 57 -0.14 5.10 7.18
N ARG A 58 -0.92 6.20 7.07
CA ARG A 58 -1.97 6.56 8.05
C ARG A 58 -3.01 5.45 8.22
N TRP A 59 -3.47 4.86 7.13
CA TRP A 59 -4.46 3.79 7.21
C TRP A 59 -3.93 2.52 7.87
N THR A 60 -2.68 2.16 7.57
CA THR A 60 -2.10 0.92 8.09
C THR A 60 -1.62 1.09 9.53
N CYS A 61 -0.92 2.20 9.82
CA CYS A 61 -0.46 2.57 11.16
C CYS A 61 -1.66 2.84 12.10
N GLY A 62 -2.67 3.58 11.63
CA GLY A 62 -3.88 3.86 12.40
C GLY A 62 -4.64 2.59 12.78
N ALA A 63 -4.77 1.63 11.85
CA ALA A 63 -5.38 0.34 12.16
C ALA A 63 -4.57 -0.50 13.17
N ALA A 64 -3.24 -0.52 13.06
CA ALA A 64 -2.38 -1.23 14.01
C ALA A 64 -2.44 -0.61 15.42
N ASN A 65 -2.43 0.73 15.50
CA ASN A 65 -2.55 1.44 16.78
C ASN A 65 -3.95 1.25 17.39
N LEU A 66 -5.01 1.27 16.58
CA LEU A 66 -6.38 0.99 17.00
C LEU A 66 -6.51 -0.43 17.60
N PHE A 67 -5.92 -1.43 16.93
CA PHE A 67 -5.89 -2.80 17.44
C PHE A 67 -5.25 -2.87 18.83
N ARG A 68 -4.11 -2.20 19.01
CA ARG A 68 -3.40 -2.17 20.29
C ARG A 68 -4.19 -1.45 21.38
N LYS A 69 -4.77 -0.28 21.09
CA LYS A 69 -5.51 0.53 22.07
C LYS A 69 -6.85 -0.09 22.45
N MET A 70 -7.64 -0.48 21.46
CA MET A 70 -9.03 -0.94 21.68
C MET A 70 -9.14 -2.45 21.86
N GLY A 71 -8.06 -3.22 21.61
CA GLY A 71 -8.10 -4.68 21.64
C GLY A 71 -8.61 -5.24 22.96
N TRP A 72 -8.12 -4.70 24.09
CA TRP A 72 -8.55 -5.11 25.43
C TRP A 72 -10.01 -4.73 25.73
N GLU A 73 -10.42 -3.53 25.33
CA GLU A 73 -11.79 -3.03 25.52
C GLU A 73 -12.81 -3.88 24.73
N ILE A 74 -12.46 -4.29 23.51
CA ILE A 74 -13.31 -5.16 22.68
C ILE A 74 -13.49 -6.54 23.33
N VAL A 75 -12.42 -7.10 23.92
CA VAL A 75 -12.47 -8.40 24.59
C VAL A 75 -13.37 -8.33 25.84
N THR A 76 -13.23 -7.28 26.64
CA THR A 76 -13.94 -7.10 27.92
C THR A 76 -15.41 -6.67 27.77
N ASN A 77 -15.81 -6.12 26.61
CA ASN A 77 -17.18 -5.64 26.38
C ASN A 77 -18.22 -6.78 26.36
N LYS A 78 -19.18 -6.80 27.29
CA LYS A 78 -20.21 -7.86 27.37
C LYS A 78 -21.34 -7.73 26.33
N GLY A 79 -21.47 -6.59 25.64
CA GLY A 79 -22.56 -6.31 24.70
C GLY A 79 -22.40 -6.89 23.30
N VAL A 80 -21.27 -7.53 22.99
CA VAL A 80 -20.96 -8.06 21.65
C VAL A 80 -20.80 -9.58 21.70
N SER A 81 -21.42 -10.28 20.75
CA SER A 81 -21.26 -11.74 20.58
C SER A 81 -19.79 -12.13 20.43
N ILE A 82 -19.41 -13.25 21.05
CA ILE A 82 -18.05 -13.80 21.05
C ILE A 82 -17.52 -13.98 19.62
N TRP A 83 -18.35 -14.44 18.69
CA TRP A 83 -17.97 -14.60 17.28
C TRP A 83 -17.65 -13.28 16.58
N LYS A 84 -18.40 -12.22 16.89
CA LYS A 84 -18.15 -10.88 16.34
C LYS A 84 -16.84 -10.31 16.90
N LYS A 85 -16.55 -10.54 18.18
CA LYS A 85 -15.27 -10.16 18.79
C LYS A 85 -14.10 -10.87 18.12
N TRP A 86 -14.21 -12.19 17.93
CA TRP A 86 -13.20 -12.99 17.25
C TRP A 86 -12.97 -12.51 15.82
N HIS A 87 -14.04 -12.35 15.04
CA HIS A 87 -13.92 -11.85 13.67
C HIS A 87 -13.25 -10.47 13.61
N LEU A 88 -13.68 -9.54 14.45
CA LEU A 88 -13.19 -8.16 14.44
C LEU A 88 -11.74 -8.06 14.93
N LEU A 89 -11.40 -8.72 16.04
CA LEU A 89 -10.07 -8.65 16.64
C LEU A 89 -9.05 -9.46 15.83
N TYR A 90 -9.37 -10.72 15.54
CA TYR A 90 -8.43 -11.62 14.88
C TYR A 90 -8.41 -11.42 13.37
N SER A 91 -9.54 -11.55 12.68
CA SER A 91 -9.56 -11.55 11.21
C SER A 91 -9.42 -10.13 10.63
N PHE A 92 -10.21 -9.18 11.13
CA PHE A 92 -10.31 -7.84 10.55
C PHE A 92 -9.15 -6.92 10.97
N LEU A 93 -8.82 -6.85 12.26
CA LEU A 93 -7.76 -5.99 12.75
C LEU A 93 -6.38 -6.68 12.68
N PHE A 94 -6.21 -7.84 13.31
CA PHE A 94 -4.88 -8.44 13.43
C PHE A 94 -4.37 -9.05 12.11
N VAL A 95 -5.06 -10.07 11.59
CA VAL A 95 -4.60 -10.80 10.40
C VAL A 95 -4.56 -9.88 9.18
N ARG A 96 -5.65 -9.17 8.90
CA ARG A 96 -5.75 -8.35 7.68
C ARG A 96 -4.90 -7.08 7.72
N ARG A 97 -4.74 -6.41 8.87
CA ARG A 97 -4.05 -5.10 8.93
C ARG A 97 -2.61 -5.17 9.41
N VAL A 98 -2.23 -6.24 10.12
CA VAL A 98 -0.86 -6.42 10.65
C VAL A 98 -0.17 -7.57 9.94
N ILE A 99 -0.71 -8.79 10.02
CA ILE A 99 -0.02 -9.98 9.51
C ILE A 99 0.06 -10.00 7.99
N ALA A 100 -1.02 -9.69 7.27
CA ALA A 100 -1.06 -9.80 5.81
C ALA A 100 -0.02 -8.87 5.12
N PRO A 101 0.12 -7.58 5.49
CA PRO A 101 1.19 -6.73 4.95
C PRO A 101 2.61 -7.24 5.27
N ILE A 102 2.85 -7.72 6.50
CA ILE A 102 4.15 -8.26 6.90
C ILE A 102 4.48 -9.51 6.09
N LEU A 103 3.56 -10.47 6.03
CA LEU A 103 3.75 -11.73 5.32
C LEU A 103 3.95 -11.50 3.82
N THR A 104 3.16 -10.60 3.22
CA THR A 104 3.29 -10.25 1.79
C THR A 104 4.68 -9.69 1.51
N PHE A 105 5.15 -8.72 2.29
CA PHE A 105 6.48 -8.15 2.09
C PHE A 105 7.59 -9.20 2.28
N LEU A 106 7.55 -9.95 3.38
CA LEU A 106 8.57 -10.97 3.67
C LEU A 106 8.60 -12.03 2.56
N PHE A 107 7.44 -12.51 2.12
CA PHE A 107 7.37 -13.53 1.09
C PHE A 107 7.91 -13.03 -0.25
N TYR A 108 7.37 -11.92 -0.78
CA TYR A 108 7.71 -11.47 -2.14
C TYR A 108 9.03 -10.73 -2.27
N CYS A 109 9.46 -10.02 -1.22
CA CYS A 109 10.65 -9.17 -1.27
C CYS A 109 11.85 -9.70 -0.49
N VAL A 110 11.68 -10.77 0.32
CA VAL A 110 12.78 -11.37 1.09
C VAL A 110 12.94 -12.85 0.80
N VAL A 111 11.89 -13.68 0.97
CA VAL A 111 11.97 -15.14 0.84
C VAL A 111 12.23 -15.55 -0.61
N ILE A 112 11.51 -15.02 -1.59
CA ILE A 112 11.72 -15.35 -3.01
C ILE A 112 13.14 -14.96 -3.47
N PRO A 113 13.61 -13.71 -3.27
CA PRO A 113 14.96 -13.34 -3.67
C PRO A 113 16.04 -14.13 -2.93
N LEU A 114 15.85 -14.42 -1.65
CA LEU A 114 16.81 -15.21 -0.87
C LEU A 114 16.87 -16.67 -1.32
N SER A 115 15.72 -17.27 -1.67
CA SER A 115 15.71 -18.64 -2.25
C SER A 115 16.46 -18.72 -3.57
N ALA A 116 16.53 -17.62 -4.33
CA ALA A 116 17.30 -17.57 -5.56
C ALA A 116 18.82 -17.62 -5.30
N MET A 117 19.25 -17.28 -4.08
CA MET A 117 20.66 -17.41 -3.66
C MET A 117 21.00 -18.77 -3.04
N VAL A 118 19.99 -19.56 -2.65
CA VAL A 118 20.17 -20.87 -2.01
C VAL A 118 19.50 -21.94 -2.87
N PRO A 119 20.25 -22.64 -3.75
CA PRO A 119 19.68 -23.54 -4.75
C PRO A 119 18.94 -24.76 -4.16
N GLU A 120 19.10 -25.04 -2.87
CA GLU A 120 18.43 -26.12 -2.13
C GLU A 120 17.00 -25.76 -1.66
N VAL A 121 16.61 -24.48 -1.71
CA VAL A 121 15.32 -24.02 -1.21
C VAL A 121 14.27 -24.03 -2.32
N HIS A 122 13.44 -25.07 -2.34
CA HIS A 122 12.28 -25.12 -3.22
C HIS A 122 11.06 -24.47 -2.58
N ILE A 123 10.61 -23.34 -3.15
CA ILE A 123 9.38 -22.67 -2.73
C ILE A 123 8.16 -23.44 -3.28
N PRO A 124 7.11 -23.68 -2.47
CA PRO A 124 5.92 -24.36 -2.94
C PRO A 124 5.20 -23.57 -4.05
N VAL A 125 4.89 -24.25 -5.15
CA VAL A 125 4.23 -23.68 -6.34
C VAL A 125 2.87 -23.04 -6.01
N TRP A 126 2.13 -23.59 -5.04
CA TRP A 126 0.83 -23.05 -4.66
C TRP A 126 0.91 -21.63 -4.08
N GLY A 127 1.97 -21.34 -3.32
CA GLY A 127 2.19 -20.02 -2.72
C GLY A 127 2.65 -19.00 -3.76
N LEU A 128 3.51 -19.43 -4.69
CA LEU A 128 4.13 -18.56 -5.67
C LEU A 128 3.26 -18.28 -6.89
N VAL A 129 2.49 -19.27 -7.36
CA VAL A 129 1.73 -19.17 -8.61
C VAL A 129 0.23 -19.13 -8.32
N TYR A 130 -0.32 -20.10 -7.59
CA TYR A 130 -1.78 -20.22 -7.46
C TYR A 130 -2.41 -19.07 -6.66
N ILE A 131 -1.79 -18.64 -5.56
CA ILE A 131 -2.33 -17.53 -4.77
C ILE A 131 -2.29 -16.20 -5.55
N PRO A 132 -1.15 -15.76 -6.12
CA PRO A 132 -1.10 -14.55 -6.95
C PRO A 132 -2.03 -14.59 -8.14
N THR A 133 -2.08 -15.71 -8.86
CA THR A 133 -2.96 -15.84 -10.04
C THR A 133 -4.43 -15.78 -9.66
N ALA A 134 -4.84 -16.38 -8.55
CA ALA A 134 -6.21 -16.25 -8.06
C ALA A 134 -6.55 -14.79 -7.69
N ILE A 135 -5.64 -14.09 -7.01
CA ILE A 135 -5.84 -12.66 -6.65
C ILE A 135 -5.92 -11.80 -7.91
N THR A 136 -5.05 -12.02 -8.90
CA THR A 136 -5.03 -11.23 -10.13
C THR A 136 -6.25 -11.52 -11.00
N VAL A 137 -6.68 -12.77 -11.11
CA VAL A 137 -7.93 -13.13 -11.82
C VAL A 137 -9.14 -12.50 -11.13
N MET A 138 -9.22 -12.56 -9.81
CA MET A 138 -10.32 -11.93 -9.05
C MET A 138 -10.35 -10.41 -9.28
N ASN A 139 -9.19 -9.75 -9.31
CA ASN A 139 -9.09 -8.31 -9.60
C ASN A 139 -9.35 -7.98 -11.07
N ALA A 140 -8.97 -8.86 -11.99
CA ALA A 140 -9.19 -8.76 -13.43
C ALA A 140 -10.69 -8.83 -13.78
N ILE A 141 -11.41 -9.80 -13.22
CA ILE A 141 -12.88 -9.93 -13.35
C ILE A 141 -13.58 -8.65 -12.85
N ARG A 142 -13.06 -8.06 -11.77
CA ARG A 142 -13.66 -6.88 -11.15
C ARG A 142 -13.44 -5.58 -11.94
N ASN A 143 -12.37 -5.47 -12.73
CA ASN A 143 -12.01 -4.27 -13.48
C ASN A 143 -11.58 -4.62 -14.93
N PRO A 144 -12.51 -5.08 -15.79
CA PRO A 144 -12.18 -5.55 -17.14
C PRO A 144 -11.58 -4.43 -18.02
N GLY A 145 -11.94 -3.16 -17.77
CA GLY A 145 -11.38 -2.01 -18.50
C GLY A 145 -9.91 -1.69 -18.17
N SER A 146 -9.30 -2.34 -17.17
CA SER A 146 -7.92 -2.07 -16.73
C SER A 146 -7.02 -3.31 -16.75
N LEU A 147 -7.36 -4.35 -17.52
CA LEU A 147 -6.57 -5.58 -17.63
C LEU A 147 -5.12 -5.35 -18.05
N HIS A 148 -4.88 -4.41 -18.97
CA HIS A 148 -3.53 -4.02 -19.42
C HIS A 148 -2.65 -3.44 -18.30
N LEU A 149 -3.25 -2.97 -17.20
CA LEU A 149 -2.51 -2.41 -16.05
C LEU A 149 -2.20 -3.46 -14.98
N MET A 150 -2.72 -4.69 -15.09
CA MET A 150 -2.56 -5.72 -14.06
C MET A 150 -1.10 -6.11 -13.77
N PRO A 151 -0.22 -6.33 -14.78
CA PRO A 151 1.18 -6.64 -14.50
C PRO A 151 1.88 -5.53 -13.72
N PHE A 152 1.63 -4.27 -14.08
CA PHE A 152 2.18 -3.10 -13.38
C PHE A 152 1.58 -2.92 -11.98
N TRP A 153 0.30 -3.26 -11.81
CA TRP A 153 -0.37 -3.21 -10.52
C TRP A 153 0.24 -4.22 -9.53
N ILE A 154 0.57 -5.45 -9.97
CA ILE A 154 1.22 -6.45 -9.11
C ILE A 154 2.58 -5.94 -8.59
N LEU A 155 3.41 -5.42 -9.49
CA LEU A 155 4.72 -4.86 -9.13
C LEU A 155 4.56 -3.65 -8.18
N PHE A 156 3.57 -2.80 -8.45
CA PHE A 156 3.25 -1.67 -7.58
C PHE A 156 2.79 -2.12 -6.18
N GLU A 157 1.92 -3.12 -6.08
CA GLU A 157 1.46 -3.66 -4.81
C GLU A 157 2.60 -4.26 -3.98
N ASN A 158 3.58 -4.87 -4.63
CA ASN A 158 4.78 -5.37 -3.97
C ASN A 158 5.63 -4.24 -3.38
N VAL A 159 5.82 -3.14 -4.11
CA VAL A 159 6.51 -1.96 -3.56
C VAL A 159 5.70 -1.36 -2.40
N MET A 160 4.38 -1.30 -2.52
CA MET A 160 3.50 -0.84 -1.44
C MET A 160 3.47 -1.79 -0.23
N SER A 161 3.77 -3.08 -0.40
CA SER A 161 3.85 -4.03 0.71
C SER A 161 4.94 -3.63 1.73
N MET A 162 6.09 -3.11 1.27
CA MET A 162 7.14 -2.58 2.15
C MET A 162 6.64 -1.44 3.02
N HIS A 163 5.90 -0.52 2.41
CA HIS A 163 5.34 0.65 3.06
C HIS A 163 4.30 0.27 4.10
N ARG A 164 3.39 -0.64 3.74
CA ARG A 164 2.36 -1.15 4.64
C ARG A 164 2.97 -1.95 5.78
N MET A 165 3.98 -2.79 5.53
CA MET A 165 4.71 -3.50 6.59
C MET A 165 5.34 -2.51 7.58
N ARG A 166 6.10 -1.53 7.10
CA ARG A 166 6.72 -0.53 7.98
C ARG A 166 5.69 0.24 8.78
N ALA A 167 4.60 0.68 8.15
CA ALA A 167 3.50 1.37 8.82
C ALA A 167 2.83 0.49 9.90
N ALA A 168 2.62 -0.80 9.63
CA ALA A 168 2.07 -1.74 10.60
C ALA A 168 2.99 -1.94 11.80
N LEU A 169 4.30 -2.10 11.56
CA LEU A 169 5.30 -2.24 12.62
C LEU A 169 5.42 -0.96 13.46
N THR A 170 5.49 0.22 12.84
CA THR A 170 5.53 1.50 13.55
C THR A 170 4.28 1.73 14.39
N GLY A 171 3.09 1.41 13.86
CA GLY A 171 1.83 1.54 14.60
C GLY A 171 1.68 0.55 15.75
N LEU A 172 2.31 -0.63 15.65
CA LEU A 172 2.31 -1.64 16.71
C LEU A 172 3.35 -1.34 17.82
N LEU A 173 4.52 -0.83 17.44
CA LEU A 173 5.67 -0.63 18.33
C LEU A 173 5.78 0.79 18.93
N GLU A 174 4.89 1.72 18.59
CA GLU A 174 4.93 3.13 19.04
C GLU A 174 6.31 3.80 18.85
N THR A 175 7.00 3.51 17.74
CA THR A 175 8.25 4.20 17.42
C THR A 175 7.97 5.69 17.18
N ALA A 176 8.82 6.59 17.67
CA ALA A 176 8.57 8.04 17.84
C ALA A 176 7.97 8.83 16.64
N HIS A 177 7.94 8.26 15.43
CA HIS A 177 7.29 8.83 14.25
C HIS A 177 5.76 8.60 14.16
N VAL A 178 5.12 7.95 15.14
CA VAL A 178 3.65 7.73 15.15
C VAL A 178 2.86 9.05 15.26
N ASN A 179 3.45 10.10 15.84
CA ASN A 179 2.76 11.35 16.14
C ASN A 179 2.85 12.43 15.06
N ASP A 180 3.63 12.20 13.99
CA ASP A 180 3.69 13.12 12.85
C ASP A 180 2.43 12.93 11.99
N TRP A 181 1.31 13.46 12.48
CA TRP A 181 0.07 13.59 11.73
C TRP A 181 0.22 14.68 10.67
N VAL A 182 1.05 14.42 9.66
CA VAL A 182 1.21 15.31 8.51
C VAL A 182 -0.10 15.25 7.72
N VAL A 183 -0.88 16.32 7.79
CA VAL A 183 -2.11 16.49 7.01
C VAL A 183 -1.70 16.53 5.54
N THR A 184 -2.23 15.58 4.76
CA THR A 184 -2.06 15.60 3.31
C THR A 184 -2.83 16.78 2.74
N GLU A 185 -2.15 17.69 2.05
CA GLU A 185 -2.80 18.76 1.29
C GLU A 185 -3.77 18.15 0.28
N LYS A 186 -5.03 18.62 0.30
CA LYS A 186 -6.04 18.25 -0.68
C LYS A 186 -5.99 19.26 -1.81
N VAL A 187 -6.08 18.79 -3.06
CA VAL A 187 -5.98 19.66 -4.24
C VAL A 187 -7.07 20.72 -4.25
N GLY A 188 -8.25 20.43 -3.69
CA GLY A 188 -9.35 21.40 -3.55
C GLY A 188 -9.07 22.65 -2.70
N ASP A 189 -8.03 22.68 -1.85
CA ASP A 189 -7.69 23.89 -1.09
C ASP A 189 -6.85 24.89 -1.92
N LEU A 190 -6.08 24.42 -2.91
CA LEU A 190 -5.29 25.29 -3.81
C LEU A 190 -6.18 26.14 -4.73
N VAL A 191 -7.36 25.62 -5.09
CA VAL A 191 -8.29 26.30 -6.01
C VAL A 191 -8.96 27.52 -5.37
N LYS A 192 -8.91 27.67 -4.03
CA LYS A 192 -9.48 28.84 -3.35
C LYS A 192 -8.56 30.06 -3.38
N ASP A 193 -7.25 29.87 -3.54
CA ASP A 193 -6.26 30.96 -3.47
C ASP A 193 -5.77 31.42 -4.86
N ASP A 194 -6.07 30.70 -5.94
CA ASP A 194 -5.59 31.00 -7.31
C ASP A 194 -6.44 32.05 -8.07
N PHE A 195 -6.73 33.20 -7.45
CA PHE A 195 -7.18 34.40 -8.19
C PHE A 195 -6.08 35.45 -8.42
N ASP A 196 -4.86 35.19 -7.97
CA ASP A 196 -3.70 36.03 -8.28
C ASP A 196 -2.77 35.33 -9.28
N VAL A 197 -2.48 36.02 -10.38
CA VAL A 197 -1.65 35.55 -11.49
C VAL A 197 -0.24 35.25 -10.97
N PRO A 198 0.33 34.03 -11.11
CA PRO A 198 1.63 33.72 -10.53
C PRO A 198 2.76 34.43 -11.29
N LEU A 199 3.49 35.30 -10.59
CA LEU A 199 4.86 35.66 -10.96
C LEU A 199 5.72 34.39 -10.85
N LEU A 200 6.42 34.05 -11.93
CA LEU A 200 7.32 32.88 -12.00
C LEU A 200 8.45 33.02 -10.96
N GLU A 201 8.26 32.42 -9.78
CA GLU A 201 9.34 32.22 -8.83
C GLU A 201 10.29 31.11 -9.35
N PRO A 202 11.62 31.30 -9.26
CA PRO A 202 12.57 30.30 -9.72
C PRO A 202 12.48 29.04 -8.83
N LEU A 203 12.26 27.88 -9.47
CA LEU A 203 12.22 26.57 -8.80
C LEU A 203 13.48 26.38 -7.93
N LYS A 204 13.28 26.14 -6.63
CA LYS A 204 14.37 25.76 -5.72
C LYS A 204 14.88 24.36 -6.09
N PRO A 205 16.18 24.16 -6.35
CA PRO A 205 16.76 22.85 -6.74
C PRO A 205 16.59 21.72 -5.71
N THR A 206 16.19 22.06 -4.48
CA THR A 206 16.13 21.14 -3.33
C THR A 206 14.95 20.17 -3.35
N GLU A 207 13.90 20.40 -4.15
CA GLU A 207 12.74 19.49 -4.22
C GLU A 207 13.05 18.16 -4.94
N CYS A 208 14.03 18.14 -5.84
CA CYS A 208 14.43 16.93 -6.57
C CYS A 208 15.09 15.89 -5.65
N VAL A 209 15.85 16.34 -4.64
CA VAL A 209 16.56 15.47 -3.69
C VAL A 209 15.60 14.95 -2.60
N GLU A 210 14.61 15.73 -2.19
CA GLU A 210 13.57 15.31 -1.24
C GLU A 210 12.68 14.15 -1.74
N ARG A 211 12.74 13.84 -3.03
CA ARG A 211 11.93 12.80 -3.67
C ARG A 211 12.65 11.46 -3.83
N ILE A 212 13.92 11.36 -3.44
CA ILE A 212 14.69 10.12 -3.47
C ILE A 212 14.42 9.30 -2.20
N TYR A 213 13.91 8.09 -2.39
CA TYR A 213 13.59 7.18 -1.30
C TYR A 213 14.67 6.10 -1.16
N ILE A 214 15.65 6.40 -0.30
CA ILE A 214 16.82 5.54 -0.02
C ILE A 214 16.43 4.09 0.33
N PRO A 215 15.42 3.80 1.16
CA PRO A 215 15.16 2.43 1.54
C PRO A 215 14.60 1.55 0.40
N GLU A 216 13.87 2.15 -0.54
CA GLU A 216 13.43 1.49 -1.78
C GLU A 216 14.61 1.20 -2.70
N LEU A 217 15.57 2.12 -2.79
CA LEU A 217 16.78 1.93 -3.58
C LEU A 217 17.70 0.85 -2.99
N LEU A 218 17.84 0.80 -1.66
CA LEU A 218 18.59 -0.27 -0.99
C LEU A 218 17.95 -1.65 -1.23
N LEU A 219 16.63 -1.74 -1.15
CA LEU A 219 15.92 -2.98 -1.45
C LEU A 219 16.02 -3.34 -2.94
N ALA A 220 15.97 -2.35 -3.84
CA ALA A 220 16.20 -2.58 -5.26
C ALA A 220 17.60 -3.15 -5.53
N LEU A 221 18.63 -2.60 -4.90
CA LEU A 221 20.01 -3.08 -5.04
C LEU A 221 20.14 -4.53 -4.54
N TYR A 222 19.52 -4.85 -3.41
CA TYR A 222 19.42 -6.23 -2.92
C TYR A 222 18.76 -7.15 -3.96
N LEU A 223 17.61 -6.77 -4.50
CA LEU A 223 16.89 -7.56 -5.52
C LEU A 223 17.73 -7.75 -6.80
N LEU A 224 18.46 -6.73 -7.24
CA LEU A 224 19.35 -6.82 -8.41
C LEU A 224 20.49 -7.82 -8.18
N ILE A 225 21.08 -7.83 -6.98
CA ILE A 225 22.14 -8.78 -6.62
C ILE A 225 21.56 -10.21 -6.66
N CYS A 226 20.41 -10.44 -6.03
CA CYS A 226 19.75 -11.75 -6.05
C CYS A 226 19.38 -12.21 -7.47
N ALA A 227 18.83 -11.32 -8.30
CA ALA A 227 18.46 -11.64 -9.68
C ALA A 227 19.68 -11.97 -10.56
N SER A 228 20.78 -11.23 -10.38
CA SER A 228 22.03 -11.46 -11.11
C SER A 228 22.70 -12.76 -10.70
N TYR A 229 22.62 -13.11 -9.41
CA TYR A 229 23.10 -14.39 -8.91
C TYR A 229 22.30 -15.57 -9.50
N ASP A 230 20.96 -15.48 -9.49
CA ASP A 230 20.06 -16.49 -10.07
C ASP A 230 20.31 -16.67 -11.59
N TYR A 231 20.51 -15.57 -12.31
CA TYR A 231 20.82 -15.59 -13.74
C TYR A 231 22.14 -16.33 -14.06
N VAL A 232 23.16 -16.17 -13.23
CA VAL A 232 24.49 -16.76 -13.47
C VAL A 232 24.55 -18.23 -13.04
N LEU A 233 23.92 -18.60 -11.92
CA LEU A 233 23.98 -19.96 -11.36
C LEU A 233 22.83 -20.87 -11.80
N GLY A 234 21.78 -20.32 -12.42
CA GLY A 234 20.91 -21.04 -13.36
C GLY A 234 20.06 -22.18 -12.78
N SER A 235 19.84 -22.24 -11.47
CA SER A 235 19.04 -23.32 -10.86
C SER A 235 17.54 -23.05 -10.93
N GLN A 236 17.11 -21.78 -10.93
CA GLN A 236 15.69 -21.40 -10.92
C GLN A 236 15.37 -20.36 -12.00
N THR A 237 14.12 -20.29 -12.46
CA THR A 237 13.65 -19.35 -13.49
C THR A 237 13.04 -18.07 -12.89
N TYR A 238 13.38 -17.70 -11.65
CA TYR A 238 12.75 -16.58 -10.94
C TYR A 238 13.37 -15.22 -11.28
N PHE A 239 14.59 -15.19 -11.84
CA PHE A 239 15.33 -13.99 -12.18
C PHE A 239 14.50 -12.95 -12.96
N MET A 240 13.67 -13.36 -13.92
CA MET A 240 12.83 -12.43 -14.70
C MET A 240 11.88 -11.62 -13.81
N TYR A 241 11.21 -12.31 -12.87
CA TYR A 241 10.31 -11.66 -11.92
C TYR A 241 11.07 -10.74 -10.96
N ILE A 242 12.22 -11.19 -10.43
CA ILE A 242 13.03 -10.42 -9.49
C ILE A 242 13.60 -9.17 -10.16
N TYR A 243 14.03 -9.24 -11.43
CA TYR A 243 14.46 -8.06 -12.20
C TYR A 243 13.32 -7.06 -12.42
N LEU A 244 12.13 -7.52 -12.82
CA LEU A 244 10.97 -6.65 -12.98
C LEU A 244 10.58 -5.97 -11.65
N GLN A 245 10.68 -6.72 -10.54
CA GLN A 245 10.46 -6.20 -9.20
C GLN A 245 11.50 -5.13 -8.84
N ALA A 246 12.79 -5.40 -9.07
CA ALA A 246 13.86 -4.45 -8.79
C ALA A 246 13.67 -3.15 -9.58
N LEU A 247 13.31 -3.25 -10.87
CA LEU A 247 13.02 -2.09 -11.70
C LEU A 247 11.83 -1.28 -11.16
N ALA A 248 10.78 -1.93 -10.66
CA ALA A 248 9.66 -1.24 -10.03
C ALA A 248 10.07 -0.47 -8.76
N PHE A 249 10.93 -1.05 -7.92
CA PHE A 249 11.50 -0.36 -6.75
C PHE A 249 12.39 0.82 -7.13
N ILE A 250 13.16 0.71 -8.22
CA ILE A 250 13.98 1.82 -8.75
C ILE A 250 13.11 2.97 -9.22
N VAL A 251 12.10 2.69 -10.06
CA VAL A 251 11.21 3.69 -10.63
C VAL A 251 10.46 4.46 -9.54
N LEU A 252 9.95 3.74 -8.53
CA LEU A 252 9.27 4.35 -7.39
C LEU A 252 10.24 5.02 -6.41
N GLY A 253 11.45 4.46 -6.24
CA GLY A 253 12.50 4.97 -5.38
C GLY A 253 13.07 6.32 -5.83
N PHE A 254 13.18 6.55 -7.14
CA PHE A 254 13.52 7.86 -7.70
C PHE A 254 12.32 8.81 -7.81
N GLY A 255 11.11 8.36 -7.47
CA GLY A 255 9.93 9.22 -7.46
C GLY A 255 9.45 9.64 -8.85
N PHE A 256 9.79 8.90 -9.91
CA PHE A 256 9.31 9.10 -11.30
C PHE A 256 7.81 8.84 -11.49
N VAL A 257 7.03 8.84 -10.41
CA VAL A 257 5.64 8.45 -10.38
C VAL A 257 4.80 9.56 -9.71
N GLY A 258 3.78 10.05 -10.44
CA GLY A 258 2.90 11.15 -10.01
C GLY A 258 2.46 12.00 -11.20
N MET A 259 1.47 12.88 -11.01
CA MET A 259 0.97 13.79 -12.09
C MET A 259 1.93 14.97 -12.35
N LYS A 260 2.75 15.35 -11.36
CA LYS A 260 3.80 16.36 -11.50
C LYS A 260 5.15 15.69 -11.72
N THR A 261 5.71 15.90 -12.91
CA THR A 261 7.06 15.48 -13.31
C THR A 261 8.13 16.19 -12.48
N PRO A 262 9.35 15.63 -12.40
CA PRO A 262 10.40 16.12 -11.49
C PRO A 262 10.85 17.57 -11.72
N CYS A 263 10.54 18.18 -12.87
CA CYS A 263 10.99 19.52 -13.26
C CYS A 263 9.95 20.25 -14.15
N SER A 264 8.75 20.52 -13.64
CA SER A 264 7.71 21.24 -14.42
C SER A 264 6.72 21.94 -13.52
#